data_AF-A0A4V2ZVK2-F1
#
_entry.id   AF-A0A4V2ZVK2-F1
#
_cell.length_a   1.000
_cell.length_b   1.000
_cell.length_c   1.000
_cell.angle_alpha   90.00
_cell.angle_beta   90.00
_cell.angle_gamma   90.00
#
_symmetry.space_group_name_H-M   'P 1'
#
loop_
_entity.id
_entity.type
_entity.pdbx_description
1 polymer ?
#
loop_
_entity_poly.entity_id
_entity_poly.type
_entity_poly.pdbx_seq_one_letter_code
_entity_poly.pdbx_strand_id
1 'polypeptide(L)'
;MQQMTFMECVKRAWASAWQAAVQMPVLLAGTFVIYAALGWFGLAGRPVPAEGAAPSAGLILLGNLASLLNSLLYLWFTLKISRFVLLGERSAPLMPAGAKPFLRIFAVGLILAVALGAFALLLWVVLRPQYQGGAAFLFLVVIAIWMFVAVRLSLLFPALAVGSKIAFSAAWRDSRGHFWSLFGVTFVAALPIAVCGLIVLIGMGLAGVTPEIVRQPGWLTALAIGQSIGNIVFALLTTTALAWLYRRYAQALTSPSTS
;
A
#
# COMPACT_ATOMS: atom_id res chain seq x y z
N MET A 1 14.97 -0.55 -22.60
CA MET A 1 14.00 -1.53 -22.05
C MET A 1 14.70 -2.83 -21.74
N GLN A 2 14.31 -3.53 -20.68
CA GLN A 2 14.86 -4.86 -20.37
C GLN A 2 13.81 -5.92 -20.69
N GLN A 3 14.15 -6.86 -21.58
CA GLN A 3 13.36 -8.07 -21.78
C GLN A 3 13.51 -8.94 -20.53
N MET A 4 12.48 -8.96 -19.69
CA MET A 4 12.42 -9.79 -18.48
C MET A 4 11.19 -10.68 -18.55
N THR A 5 11.32 -11.91 -18.10
CA THR A 5 10.15 -12.80 -17.96
C THR A 5 9.32 -12.43 -16.73
N PHE A 6 8.09 -12.93 -16.65
CA PHE A 6 7.22 -12.74 -15.47
C PHE A 6 7.90 -13.19 -14.16
N MET A 7 8.44 -14.41 -14.16
CA MET A 7 9.09 -14.99 -12.99
C MET A 7 10.39 -14.26 -12.62
N GLU A 8 11.10 -13.74 -13.61
CA GLU A 8 12.30 -12.95 -13.37
C GLU A 8 11.98 -11.62 -12.67
N CYS A 9 10.86 -10.96 -13.02
CA CYS A 9 10.39 -9.78 -12.29
C CYS A 9 10.10 -10.10 -10.81
N VAL A 10 9.44 -11.24 -10.52
CA VAL A 10 9.16 -11.67 -9.15
C VAL A 10 10.45 -11.95 -8.37
N LYS A 11 11.38 -12.72 -8.94
CA LYS A 11 12.66 -13.05 -8.30
C LYS A 11 13.49 -11.79 -8.02
N ARG A 12 13.56 -10.88 -8.98
CA ARG A 12 14.28 -9.60 -8.82
C ARG A 12 13.60 -8.69 -7.81
N ALA A 13 12.27 -8.68 -7.72
CA ALA A 13 11.55 -7.92 -6.69
C ALA A 13 11.94 -8.37 -5.28
N TRP A 14 11.97 -9.69 -5.04
CA TRP A 14 12.43 -10.27 -3.77
C TRP A 14 13.90 -9.98 -3.48
N ALA A 15 14.78 -10.18 -4.47
CA ALA A 15 16.21 -9.89 -4.30
C ALA A 15 16.46 -8.41 -3.99
N SER A 16 15.79 -7.49 -4.68
CA SER A 16 15.90 -6.05 -4.43
C SER A 16 15.28 -5.64 -3.09
N ALA A 17 14.20 -6.28 -2.66
CA ALA A 17 13.61 -6.03 -1.34
C ALA A 17 14.58 -6.46 -0.23
N TRP A 18 15.21 -7.63 -0.38
CA TRP A 18 16.25 -8.09 0.53
C TRP A 18 17.46 -7.14 0.56
N GLN A 19 17.94 -6.70 -0.60
CA GLN A 19 19.04 -5.74 -0.70
C GLN A 19 18.69 -4.40 -0.03
N ALA A 20 17.47 -3.89 -0.24
CA ALA A 20 17.00 -2.70 0.45
C ALA A 20 16.97 -2.90 1.96
N ALA A 21 16.60 -4.11 2.42
CA ALA A 21 16.58 -4.45 3.83
C ALA A 21 17.96 -4.41 4.48
N VAL A 22 18.94 -4.99 3.82
CA VAL A 22 20.32 -5.05 4.31
C VAL A 22 21.03 -3.69 4.19
N GLN A 23 20.75 -2.91 3.14
CA GLN A 23 21.46 -1.65 2.88
C GLN A 23 20.86 -0.44 3.60
N MET A 24 19.59 -0.51 4.04
CA MET A 24 18.90 0.58 4.73
C MET A 24 18.25 0.14 6.05
N PRO A 25 18.98 -0.54 6.96
CA PRO A 25 18.40 -1.13 8.17
C PRO A 25 17.84 -0.08 9.13
N VAL A 26 18.49 1.09 9.23
CA VAL A 26 18.02 2.20 10.08
C VAL A 26 16.69 2.76 9.57
N LEU A 27 16.53 2.88 8.24
CA LEU A 27 15.27 3.33 7.64
C LEU A 27 14.15 2.35 7.98
N LEU A 28 14.42 1.06 7.86
CA LEU A 28 13.46 0.01 8.19
C LEU A 28 13.11 -0.05 9.67
N ALA A 29 14.10 -0.02 10.55
CA ALA A 29 13.88 0.00 11.99
C ALA A 29 13.07 1.25 12.41
N GLY A 30 13.42 2.43 11.88
CA GLY A 30 12.66 3.65 12.13
C GLY A 30 11.22 3.56 11.63
N THR A 31 11.02 3.07 10.40
CA THR A 31 9.68 2.88 9.82
C THR A 31 8.88 1.86 10.64
N PHE A 32 9.52 0.78 11.12
CA PHE A 32 8.90 -0.24 11.97
C PHE A 32 8.40 0.32 13.30
N VAL A 33 9.24 1.09 14.00
CA VAL A 33 8.87 1.71 15.27
C VAL A 33 7.68 2.65 15.08
N ILE A 34 7.69 3.48 14.03
CA ILE A 34 6.58 4.40 13.75
C ILE A 34 5.32 3.63 13.37
N TYR A 35 5.39 2.62 12.49
CA TYR A 35 4.25 1.78 12.12
C TYR A 35 3.66 1.06 13.33
N ALA A 36 4.49 0.51 14.21
CA ALA A 36 4.02 -0.20 15.40
C ALA A 36 3.33 0.78 16.37
N ALA A 37 3.91 1.96 16.60
CA ALA A 37 3.30 2.99 17.43
C ALA A 37 1.95 3.49 16.84
N LEU A 38 1.91 3.83 15.55
CA LEU A 38 0.69 4.29 14.89
C LEU A 38 -0.37 3.17 14.80
N GLY A 39 0.05 1.94 14.53
CA GLY A 39 -0.82 0.76 14.49
C GLY A 39 -1.44 0.51 15.85
N TRP A 40 -0.66 0.61 16.92
CA TRP A 40 -1.15 0.52 18.30
C TRP A 40 -2.23 1.57 18.59
N PHE A 41 -1.98 2.86 18.29
CA PHE A 41 -2.99 3.91 18.45
C PHE A 41 -4.23 3.69 17.58
N GLY A 42 -4.05 3.18 16.36
CA GLY A 42 -5.15 2.83 15.45
C GLY A 42 -6.03 1.71 15.99
N LEU A 43 -5.43 0.66 16.57
CA LEU A 43 -6.14 -0.45 17.19
C LEU A 43 -6.85 -0.02 18.48
N ALA A 44 -6.18 0.77 19.33
CA ALA A 44 -6.78 1.31 20.55
C ALA A 44 -7.96 2.27 20.26
N GLY A 45 -7.88 3.02 19.15
CA GLY A 45 -8.90 3.99 18.73
C GLY A 45 -10.17 3.39 18.12
N ARG A 46 -10.17 2.10 17.78
CA ARG A 46 -11.29 1.39 17.14
C ARG A 46 -11.73 0.20 17.99
N PRO A 47 -12.28 0.42 19.20
CA PRO A 47 -12.82 -0.67 19.98
C PRO A 47 -13.92 -1.37 19.18
N VAL A 48 -13.89 -2.70 19.13
CA VAL A 48 -15.02 -3.50 18.62
C VAL A 48 -16.24 -3.08 19.44
N PRO A 49 -17.34 -2.61 18.82
CA PRO A 49 -18.51 -2.20 19.57
C PRO A 49 -18.97 -3.37 20.44
N ALA A 50 -18.73 -3.29 21.74
CA ALA A 50 -19.52 -4.07 22.68
C ALA A 50 -20.93 -3.49 22.62
N GLU A 51 -21.96 -4.35 22.59
CA GLU A 51 -23.35 -3.94 22.51
C GLU A 51 -23.65 -2.84 23.55
N GLY A 52 -23.83 -1.60 23.10
CA GLY A 52 -24.32 -0.48 23.91
C GLY A 52 -23.32 0.63 24.30
N ALA A 53 -22.00 0.48 24.13
CA ALA A 53 -21.06 1.54 24.50
C ALA A 53 -20.67 2.42 23.28
N ALA A 54 -21.09 3.69 23.30
CA ALA A 54 -20.66 4.65 22.27
C ALA A 54 -19.14 4.86 22.35
N PRO A 55 -18.39 4.64 21.25
CA PRO A 55 -16.94 4.86 21.22
C PRO A 55 -16.62 6.33 21.51
N SER A 56 -15.58 6.60 22.31
CA SER A 56 -15.22 7.97 22.63
C SER A 56 -14.73 8.71 21.38
N ALA A 57 -15.27 9.90 21.14
CA ALA A 57 -14.95 10.70 19.95
C ALA A 57 -13.43 11.01 19.87
N GLY A 58 -12.77 11.21 21.02
CA GLY A 58 -11.33 11.44 21.09
C GLY A 58 -10.50 10.24 20.62
N LEU A 59 -10.89 9.01 20.97
CA LEU A 59 -10.20 7.80 20.51
C LEU A 59 -10.39 7.57 19.00
N ILE A 60 -11.59 7.85 18.48
CA ILE A 60 -11.85 7.78 17.04
C ILE A 60 -10.98 8.79 16.28
N LEU A 61 -10.93 10.04 16.77
CA LEU A 61 -10.10 11.09 16.16
C LEU A 61 -8.62 10.68 16.15
N LEU A 62 -8.12 10.15 17.27
CA LEU A 62 -6.74 9.67 17.39
C LEU A 62 -6.45 8.51 16.42
N GLY A 63 -7.35 7.53 16.32
CA GLY A 63 -7.20 6.41 15.39
C GLY A 63 -7.22 6.84 13.93
N ASN A 64 -8.03 7.84 13.58
CA ASN A 64 -8.06 8.42 12.23
C ASN A 64 -6.78 9.22 11.93
N LEU A 65 -6.30 10.04 12.87
CA LEU A 65 -5.04 10.75 12.73
C LEU A 65 -3.87 9.78 12.58
N ALA A 66 -3.85 8.71 13.39
CA ALA A 66 -2.86 7.65 13.28
C ALA A 66 -2.91 6.99 11.89
N SER A 67 -4.09 6.69 11.36
CA SER A 67 -4.27 6.13 10.02
C SER A 67 -3.78 7.06 8.91
N LEU A 68 -4.01 8.37 9.04
CA LEU A 68 -3.53 9.39 8.11
C LEU A 68 -2.00 9.46 8.10
N LEU A 69 -1.39 9.56 9.29
CA LEU A 69 0.06 9.54 9.44
C LEU A 69 0.67 8.24 8.91
N ASN A 70 -0.01 7.11 9.13
CA ASN A 70 0.40 5.81 8.63
C ASN A 70 0.44 5.78 7.09
N SER A 71 -0.56 6.40 6.46
CA SER A 71 -0.63 6.52 5.00
C SER A 71 0.48 7.42 4.45
N LEU A 72 0.79 8.52 5.13
CA LEU A 72 1.91 9.40 4.75
C LEU A 72 3.26 8.68 4.87
N LEU A 73 3.46 7.92 5.95
CA LEU A 73 4.65 7.10 6.15
C LEU A 73 4.76 6.03 5.05
N TYR A 74 3.66 5.38 4.69
CA TYR A 74 3.61 4.43 3.59
C TYR A 74 4.06 5.06 2.27
N LEU A 75 3.50 6.22 1.90
CA LEU A 75 3.89 6.93 0.68
C LEU A 75 5.37 7.33 0.70
N TRP A 76 5.88 7.83 1.83
CA TRP A 76 7.30 8.17 1.96
C TRP A 76 8.19 6.93 1.81
N PHE A 77 7.82 5.82 2.46
CA PHE A 77 8.55 4.56 2.41
C PHE A 77 8.57 3.98 0.99
N THR A 78 7.43 3.89 0.32
CA THR A 78 7.35 3.42 -1.08
C THR A 78 8.14 4.30 -2.05
N LEU A 79 8.13 5.63 -1.87
CA LEU A 79 8.98 6.54 -2.63
C LEU A 79 10.47 6.21 -2.42
N LYS A 80 10.89 5.99 -1.17
CA LYS A 80 12.27 5.66 -0.82
C LYS A 80 12.73 4.35 -1.44
N ILE A 81 11.93 3.29 -1.29
CA ILE A 81 12.23 1.99 -1.88
C ILE A 81 12.24 2.06 -3.42
N SER A 82 11.31 2.80 -4.03
CA SER A 82 11.31 3.00 -5.49
C SER A 82 12.60 3.66 -5.99
N ARG A 83 13.07 4.72 -5.30
CA ARG A 83 14.31 5.42 -5.67
C ARG A 83 15.55 4.57 -5.42
N PHE A 84 15.57 3.78 -4.35
CA PHE A 84 16.62 2.80 -4.14
C PHE A 84 16.73 1.82 -5.31
N VAL A 85 15.62 1.20 -5.72
CA VAL A 85 15.64 0.21 -6.81
C VAL A 85 15.96 0.86 -8.17
N LEU A 86 15.38 2.03 -8.46
CA LEU A 86 15.48 2.66 -9.77
C LEU A 86 16.76 3.48 -9.96
N LEU A 87 17.18 4.23 -8.93
CA LEU A 87 18.29 5.19 -8.97
C LEU A 87 19.51 4.74 -8.14
N GLY A 88 19.40 3.69 -7.33
CA GLY A 88 20.47 3.28 -6.42
C GLY A 88 20.64 4.19 -5.20
N GLU A 89 19.68 5.08 -4.93
CA GLU A 89 19.72 5.98 -3.78
C GLU A 89 19.56 5.21 -2.48
N ARG A 90 20.54 5.33 -1.58
CA ARG A 90 20.53 4.69 -0.26
C ARG A 90 19.74 5.56 0.75
N SER A 91 20.13 5.51 2.03
CA SER A 91 19.47 6.21 3.13
C SER A 91 19.49 7.73 3.01
N ALA A 92 20.55 8.31 2.44
CA ALA A 92 20.69 9.75 2.25
C ALA A 92 20.44 10.15 0.78
N PRO A 93 19.75 11.29 0.53
CA PRO A 93 19.10 12.19 1.49
C PRO A 93 17.73 11.65 1.97
N LEU A 94 17.31 11.87 3.22
CA LEU A 94 16.01 11.36 3.74
C LEU A 94 14.78 11.89 2.98
N MET A 95 14.85 13.12 2.46
CA MET A 95 13.87 13.68 1.53
C MET A 95 14.54 14.02 0.19
N PRO A 96 14.22 13.31 -0.89
CA PRO A 96 14.82 13.58 -2.19
C PRO A 96 14.23 14.83 -2.84
N ALA A 97 15.09 15.63 -3.49
CA ALA A 97 14.72 16.78 -4.32
C ALA A 97 13.74 17.78 -3.66
N GLY A 98 13.92 18.06 -2.37
CA GLY A 98 13.10 19.03 -1.62
C GLY A 98 11.63 18.64 -1.50
N ALA A 99 11.34 17.34 -1.33
CA ALA A 99 10.00 16.77 -1.18
C ALA A 99 9.05 16.92 -2.39
N LYS A 100 9.48 17.52 -3.51
CA LYS A 100 8.64 17.65 -4.72
C LYS A 100 8.08 16.31 -5.23
N PRO A 101 8.88 15.22 -5.33
CA PRO A 101 8.35 13.92 -5.76
C PRO A 101 7.31 13.36 -4.77
N PHE A 102 7.54 13.56 -3.48
CA PHE A 102 6.62 13.14 -2.42
C PHE A 102 5.28 13.88 -2.53
N LEU A 103 5.31 15.20 -2.69
CA LEU A 103 4.09 16.01 -2.87
C LEU A 103 3.30 15.60 -4.12
N ARG A 104 3.96 15.25 -5.22
CA ARG A 104 3.28 14.76 -6.43
C ARG A 104 2.60 13.41 -6.18
N ILE A 105 3.28 12.47 -5.53
CA ILE A 105 2.71 11.17 -5.17
C ILE A 105 1.53 11.36 -4.21
N PHE A 106 1.68 12.22 -3.21
CA PHE A 106 0.61 12.56 -2.27
C PHE A 106 -0.59 13.18 -2.98
N ALA A 107 -0.38 14.15 -3.86
CA ALA A 107 -1.44 14.79 -4.63
C ALA A 107 -2.19 13.78 -5.52
N VAL A 108 -1.47 12.90 -6.22
CA VAL A 108 -2.09 11.81 -7.01
C VAL A 108 -2.88 10.87 -6.11
N GLY A 109 -2.32 10.45 -4.98
CA GLY A 109 -3.01 9.60 -4.01
C GLY A 109 -4.28 10.25 -3.48
N LEU A 110 -4.23 11.54 -3.16
CA LEU A 110 -5.37 12.32 -2.69
C LEU A 110 -6.46 12.45 -3.76
N ILE A 111 -6.09 12.78 -5.00
CA ILE A 111 -7.03 12.84 -6.14
C ILE A 111 -7.72 11.49 -6.32
N LEU A 112 -6.97 10.39 -6.29
CA LEU A 112 -7.52 9.04 -6.43
C LEU A 112 -8.45 8.66 -5.25
N ALA A 113 -8.07 9.01 -4.03
CA ALA A 113 -8.90 8.76 -2.84
C ALA A 113 -10.22 9.56 -2.88
N VAL A 114 -10.16 10.85 -3.23
CA VAL A 114 -11.35 11.70 -3.37
C VAL A 114 -12.25 11.21 -4.51
N ALA A 115 -11.68 10.86 -5.65
CA ALA A 115 -12.44 10.32 -6.78
C ALA A 115 -13.14 9.00 -6.42
N LEU A 116 -12.44 8.09 -5.74
CA LEU A 116 -13.02 6.83 -5.27
C LEU A 116 -14.13 7.06 -4.24
N GLY A 117 -13.90 7.95 -3.28
CA GLY A 117 -14.90 8.30 -2.25
C GLY A 117 -16.16 8.91 -2.86
N ALA A 118 -16.01 9.85 -3.80
CA ALA A 118 -17.12 10.45 -4.52
C ALA A 118 -17.89 9.41 -5.35
N PHE A 119 -17.19 8.50 -6.02
CA PHE A 119 -17.80 7.42 -6.78
C PHE A 119 -18.55 6.42 -5.89
N ALA A 120 -17.97 6.02 -4.76
CA ALA A 120 -18.61 5.15 -3.78
C ALA A 120 -19.87 5.79 -3.19
N LEU A 121 -19.82 7.09 -2.85
CA LEU A 121 -20.96 7.85 -2.38
C LEU A 121 -22.07 7.94 -3.44
N LEU A 122 -21.70 8.20 -4.69
CA LEU A 122 -22.65 8.22 -5.81
C LEU A 122 -23.34 6.86 -5.96
N LEU A 123 -22.59 5.77 -5.98
CA LEU A 123 -23.16 4.42 -6.05
C LEU A 123 -24.08 4.13 -4.87
N TRP A 124 -23.69 4.53 -3.65
CA TRP A 124 -24.52 4.38 -2.46
C TRP A 124 -25.87 5.12 -2.59
N VAL A 125 -25.83 6.38 -3.06
CA VAL A 125 -27.02 7.22 -3.23
C VAL A 125 -27.94 6.68 -4.34
N VAL A 126 -27.36 6.16 -5.43
CA VAL A 126 -28.11 5.62 -6.57
C VAL A 126 -28.73 4.26 -6.25
N LEU A 127 -27.94 3.35 -5.69
CA LEU A 127 -28.37 1.97 -5.45
C LEU A 127 -29.17 1.80 -4.16
N ARG A 128 -29.12 2.77 -3.23
CA ARG A 128 -29.83 2.79 -1.94
C ARG A 128 -29.98 1.39 -1.32
N PRO A 129 -28.86 0.72 -0.97
CA PRO A 129 -28.89 -0.67 -0.56
C PRO A 129 -29.77 -0.83 0.70
N GLN A 130 -30.95 -1.44 0.54
CA GLN A 130 -31.87 -1.68 1.67
C GLN A 130 -31.52 -2.93 2.48
N TYR A 131 -30.74 -3.84 1.89
CA TYR A 131 -30.32 -5.09 2.51
C TYR A 131 -28.80 -5.17 2.65
N GLN A 132 -28.31 -5.90 3.66
CA GLN A 132 -26.87 -6.11 3.89
C GLN A 132 -26.16 -6.68 2.66
N GLY A 133 -26.81 -7.56 1.89
CA GLY A 133 -26.27 -8.09 0.64
C GLY A 133 -26.02 -7.03 -0.43
N GLY A 134 -26.87 -5.99 -0.50
CA GLY A 134 -26.69 -4.86 -1.41
C GLY A 134 -25.47 -4.01 -1.05
N ALA A 135 -25.22 -3.79 0.25
CA ALA A 135 -24.04 -3.08 0.73
C ALA A 135 -22.75 -3.88 0.46
N ALA A 136 -22.77 -5.19 0.69
CA ALA A 136 -21.64 -6.07 0.37
C ALA A 136 -21.32 -6.09 -1.13
N PHE A 137 -22.35 -6.17 -1.98
CA PHE A 137 -22.20 -6.10 -3.44
C PHE A 137 -21.59 -4.77 -3.88
N LEU A 138 -22.10 -3.64 -3.37
CA LEU A 138 -21.56 -2.31 -3.61
C LEU A 138 -20.09 -2.20 -3.24
N PHE A 139 -19.72 -2.69 -2.07
CA PHE A 139 -18.34 -2.70 -1.61
C PHE A 139 -17.43 -3.50 -2.56
N LEU A 140 -17.89 -4.66 -3.03
CA LEU A 140 -17.17 -5.50 -3.98
C LEU A 140 -16.96 -4.78 -5.32
N VAL A 141 -17.99 -4.10 -5.83
CA VAL A 141 -17.91 -3.28 -7.05
C VAL A 141 -16.90 -2.14 -6.90
N VAL A 142 -16.95 -1.40 -5.80
CA VAL A 142 -16.01 -0.30 -5.52
C VAL A 142 -14.58 -0.83 -5.44
N ILE A 143 -14.35 -1.97 -4.77
CA ILE A 143 -13.04 -2.62 -4.71
C ILE A 143 -12.56 -3.05 -6.09
N ALA A 144 -13.42 -3.66 -6.91
CA ALA A 144 -13.05 -4.12 -8.24
C ALA A 144 -12.61 -2.94 -9.14
N ILE A 145 -13.36 -1.83 -9.11
CA ILE A 145 -13.03 -0.61 -9.83
C ILE A 145 -11.74 0.00 -9.30
N TRP A 146 -11.57 0.06 -7.97
CA TRP A 146 -10.35 0.54 -7.35
C TRP A 146 -9.13 -0.29 -7.77
N MET A 147 -9.20 -1.62 -7.69
CA MET A 147 -8.11 -2.50 -8.13
C MET A 147 -7.79 -2.29 -9.61
N PHE A 148 -8.81 -2.16 -10.45
CA PHE A 148 -8.60 -1.89 -11.87
C PHE A 148 -7.83 -0.59 -12.09
N VAL A 149 -8.27 0.51 -11.47
CA VAL A 149 -7.61 1.83 -11.57
C VAL A 149 -6.21 1.81 -10.95
N ALA A 150 -6.05 1.18 -9.79
CA ALA A 150 -4.78 1.10 -9.08
C ALA A 150 -3.72 0.34 -9.90
N VAL A 151 -4.07 -0.80 -10.51
CA VAL A 151 -3.16 -1.54 -11.39
C VAL A 151 -2.80 -0.71 -12.62
N ARG A 152 -3.77 -0.03 -13.23
CA ARG A 152 -3.55 0.83 -14.41
C ARG A 152 -2.60 2.00 -14.13
N LEU A 153 -2.72 2.60 -12.96
CA LEU A 153 -1.92 3.75 -12.53
C LEU A 153 -0.69 3.36 -11.71
N SER A 154 -0.48 2.06 -11.46
CA SER A 154 0.62 1.58 -10.62
C SER A 154 2.01 2.00 -11.11
N LEU A 155 2.20 2.13 -12.43
CA LEU A 155 3.44 2.59 -13.05
C LEU A 155 3.70 4.09 -12.86
N LEU A 156 2.69 4.88 -12.49
CA LEU A 156 2.83 6.30 -12.24
C LEU A 156 3.65 6.57 -10.97
N PHE A 157 3.48 5.75 -9.92
CA PHE A 157 4.22 5.90 -8.66
C PHE A 157 5.75 5.81 -8.84
N PRO A 158 6.33 4.76 -9.49
CA PRO A 158 7.76 4.71 -9.76
C PRO A 158 8.21 5.83 -10.71
N ALA A 159 7.39 6.25 -11.68
CA ALA A 159 7.71 7.38 -12.56
C ALA A 159 7.85 8.69 -11.77
N LEU A 160 6.92 8.96 -10.86
CA LEU A 160 6.96 10.13 -9.97
C LEU A 160 8.12 10.05 -8.99
N ALA A 161 8.42 8.85 -8.48
CA ALA A 161 9.57 8.62 -7.60
C ALA A 161 10.90 8.98 -8.28
N VAL A 162 11.04 8.75 -9.60
CA VAL A 162 12.22 9.17 -10.40
C VAL A 162 12.22 10.68 -10.68
N GLY A 163 11.08 11.36 -10.51
CA GLY A 163 10.94 12.80 -10.70
C GLY A 163 10.18 13.21 -11.96
N SER A 164 9.54 12.27 -12.65
CA SER A 164 8.72 12.55 -13.84
C SER A 164 7.52 13.45 -13.52
N LYS A 165 6.92 14.04 -14.55
CA LYS A 165 5.67 14.81 -14.46
C LYS A 165 4.49 13.85 -14.27
N ILE A 166 3.37 14.38 -13.76
CA ILE A 166 2.14 13.60 -13.64
C ILE A 166 1.57 13.41 -15.05
N ALA A 167 1.58 12.18 -15.55
CA ALA A 167 1.12 11.83 -16.90
C ALA A 167 0.17 10.62 -16.87
N PHE A 168 -1.07 10.82 -16.40
CA PHE A 168 -2.08 9.76 -16.29
C PHE A 168 -2.32 9.02 -17.61
N SER A 169 -2.43 9.75 -18.72
CA SER A 169 -2.67 9.14 -20.03
C SER A 169 -1.51 8.25 -20.48
N ALA A 170 -0.26 8.62 -20.16
CA ALA A 170 0.91 7.82 -20.50
C ALA A 170 0.93 6.53 -19.68
N ALA A 171 0.72 6.62 -18.36
CA ALA A 171 0.62 5.45 -17.48
C ALA A 171 -0.53 4.50 -17.90
N TRP A 172 -1.66 5.06 -18.31
CA TRP A 172 -2.79 4.26 -18.80
C TRP A 172 -2.48 3.53 -20.11
N ARG A 173 -1.76 4.20 -21.02
CA ARG A 173 -1.33 3.60 -22.30
C ARG A 173 -0.28 2.52 -22.09
N ASP A 174 0.72 2.77 -21.26
CA ASP A 174 1.80 1.82 -20.94
C ASP A 174 1.29 0.57 -20.21
N SER A 175 0.21 0.70 -19.42
CA SER A 175 -0.44 -0.46 -18.79
C SER A 175 -1.43 -1.20 -19.71
N ARG A 176 -1.84 -0.59 -20.84
CA ARG A 176 -2.81 -1.19 -21.79
C ARG A 176 -2.24 -2.47 -22.39
N GLY A 177 -3.02 -3.56 -22.34
CA GLY A 177 -2.58 -4.89 -22.79
C GLY A 177 -1.71 -5.67 -21.78
N HIS A 178 -1.26 -5.05 -20.69
CA HIS A 178 -0.38 -5.68 -19.69
C HIS A 178 -0.99 -5.81 -18.29
N PHE A 179 -2.29 -5.58 -18.16
CA PHE A 179 -3.02 -5.59 -16.89
C PHE A 179 -2.73 -6.84 -16.04
N TRP A 180 -2.90 -8.02 -16.62
CA TRP A 180 -2.69 -9.30 -15.92
C TRP A 180 -1.25 -9.54 -15.52
N SER A 181 -0.29 -9.01 -16.28
CA SER A 181 1.13 -9.10 -15.92
C SER A 181 1.44 -8.19 -14.74
N LEU A 182 0.97 -6.93 -14.78
CA LEU A 182 1.15 -5.97 -13.68
C LEU A 182 0.52 -6.49 -12.38
N PHE A 183 -0.75 -6.89 -12.44
CA PHE A 183 -1.46 -7.45 -11.30
C PHE A 183 -0.82 -8.76 -10.83
N GLY A 184 -0.54 -9.68 -11.75
CA GLY A 184 0.00 -10.99 -11.44
C GLY A 184 1.39 -10.94 -10.80
N VAL A 185 2.30 -10.10 -11.28
CA VAL A 185 3.65 -10.00 -10.69
C VAL A 185 3.57 -9.46 -9.27
N THR A 186 2.79 -8.40 -9.04
CA THR A 186 2.61 -7.84 -7.69
C THR A 186 1.90 -8.83 -6.76
N PHE A 187 0.87 -9.52 -7.26
CA PHE A 187 0.12 -10.52 -6.50
C PHE A 187 1.01 -11.72 -6.11
N VAL A 188 1.70 -12.32 -7.08
CA VAL A 188 2.60 -13.47 -6.84
C VAL A 188 3.78 -13.07 -5.95
N ALA A 189 4.30 -11.85 -6.08
CA ALA A 189 5.35 -11.36 -5.19
C ALA A 189 4.86 -11.23 -3.74
N ALA A 190 3.63 -10.76 -3.52
CA ALA A 190 3.04 -10.58 -2.18
C ALA A 190 2.41 -11.85 -1.60
N LEU A 191 2.13 -12.87 -2.42
CA LEU A 191 1.44 -14.10 -2.03
C LEU A 191 2.05 -14.80 -0.79
N PRO A 192 3.39 -14.95 -0.66
CA PRO A 192 3.97 -15.58 0.53
C PRO A 192 3.63 -14.87 1.84
N ILE A 193 3.55 -13.53 1.82
CA ILE A 193 3.16 -12.75 3.01
C ILE A 193 1.70 -13.04 3.36
N ALA A 194 0.82 -13.05 2.37
CA ALA A 194 -0.60 -13.33 2.58
C ALA A 194 -0.81 -14.74 3.16
N VAL A 195 -0.08 -15.74 2.65
CA VAL A 195 -0.11 -17.11 3.17
C VAL A 195 0.39 -17.16 4.62
N CYS A 196 1.51 -16.50 4.94
CA CYS A 196 2.01 -16.42 6.32
C CYS A 196 0.98 -15.78 7.26
N GLY A 197 0.36 -14.66 6.84
CA GLY A 197 -0.69 -14.00 7.61
C GLY A 197 -1.91 -14.89 7.86
N LEU A 198 -2.33 -15.65 6.83
CA LEU A 198 -3.43 -16.61 6.95
C LEU A 198 -3.10 -17.75 7.91
N ILE A 199 -1.88 -18.29 7.85
CA ILE A 199 -1.43 -19.36 8.76
C ILE A 199 -1.43 -18.85 10.22
N VAL A 200 -0.94 -17.63 10.46
CA VAL A 200 -0.98 -17.01 11.80
C VAL A 200 -2.43 -16.86 12.28
N LEU A 201 -3.34 -16.37 11.42
CA LEU A 201 -4.75 -16.20 11.78
C LEU A 201 -5.43 -17.54 12.12
N ILE A 202 -5.20 -18.58 11.30
CA ILE A 202 -5.70 -19.93 11.57
C ILE A 202 -5.12 -20.47 12.88
N GLY A 203 -3.81 -20.30 13.09
CA GLY A 203 -3.13 -20.72 14.32
C GLY A 203 -3.70 -20.06 15.57
N MET A 204 -4.00 -18.76 15.52
CA MET A 204 -4.68 -18.04 16.61
C MET A 204 -6.07 -18.60 16.88
N GLY A 205 -6.85 -18.91 15.83
CA GLY A 205 -8.16 -19.54 15.97
C GLY A 205 -8.08 -20.92 16.62
N LEU A 206 -7.13 -21.76 16.19
CA LEU A 206 -6.90 -23.10 16.75
C LEU A 206 -6.39 -23.05 18.20
N ALA A 207 -5.64 -22.01 18.57
CA ALA A 207 -5.18 -21.77 19.94
C ALA A 207 -6.26 -21.21 20.88
N GLY A 208 -7.50 -21.03 20.39
CA GLY A 208 -8.61 -20.51 21.18
C GLY A 208 -8.47 -19.03 21.54
N VAL A 209 -7.72 -18.25 20.76
CA VAL A 209 -7.60 -16.80 20.97
C VAL A 209 -8.93 -16.13 20.66
N THR A 210 -9.65 -15.71 21.70
CA THR A 210 -10.93 -15.00 21.58
C THR A 210 -10.72 -13.51 21.35
N PRO A 211 -11.70 -12.79 20.75
CA PRO A 211 -11.65 -11.34 20.60
C PRO A 211 -11.38 -10.57 21.90
N GLU A 212 -11.78 -11.12 23.03
CA GLU A 212 -11.65 -10.57 24.38
C GLU A 212 -10.20 -10.64 24.86
N ILE A 213 -9.51 -11.75 24.57
CA ILE A 213 -8.08 -11.93 24.86
C ILE A 213 -7.26 -10.92 24.04
N VAL A 214 -7.65 -10.71 22.78
CA VAL A 214 -6.98 -9.77 21.86
C VAL A 214 -7.03 -8.31 22.36
N ARG A 215 -8.02 -7.97 23.20
CA ARG A 215 -8.14 -6.61 23.76
C ARG A 215 -7.15 -6.31 24.88
N GLN A 216 -6.44 -7.32 25.40
CA GLN A 216 -5.44 -7.09 26.42
C GLN A 216 -4.26 -6.27 25.86
N PRO A 217 -3.67 -5.35 26.63
CA PRO A 217 -2.55 -4.52 26.16
C PRO A 217 -1.39 -5.35 25.60
N GLY A 218 -1.05 -6.51 26.18
CA GLY A 218 0.01 -7.36 25.63
C GLY A 218 -0.28 -7.84 24.19
N TRP A 219 -1.54 -8.23 23.93
CA TRP A 219 -1.97 -8.73 22.63
C TRP A 219 -2.07 -7.65 21.57
N LEU A 220 -2.57 -6.46 21.94
CA LEU A 220 -2.56 -5.31 21.05
C LEU A 220 -1.12 -4.99 20.56
N THR A 221 -0.09 -5.31 21.37
CA THR A 221 1.30 -4.89 21.10
C THR A 221 1.87 -5.89 20.13
N ALA A 222 1.63 -7.17 20.42
CA ALA A 222 1.96 -8.26 19.52
C ALA A 222 1.30 -8.08 18.14
N LEU A 223 0.02 -7.69 18.09
CA LEU A 223 -0.67 -7.42 16.83
C LEU A 223 -0.13 -6.19 16.10
N ALA A 224 0.12 -5.09 16.81
CA ALA A 224 0.70 -3.89 16.21
C ALA A 224 2.10 -4.15 15.65
N ILE A 225 2.93 -4.92 16.36
CA ILE A 225 4.24 -5.37 15.90
C ILE A 225 4.10 -6.27 14.66
N GLY A 226 3.27 -7.31 14.73
CA GLY A 226 3.08 -8.25 13.63
C GLY A 226 2.54 -7.56 12.38
N GLN A 227 1.57 -6.66 12.54
CA GLN A 227 1.01 -5.85 11.46
C GLN A 227 2.06 -4.89 10.89
N SER A 228 2.90 -4.27 11.73
CA SER A 228 4.00 -3.40 11.29
C SER A 228 5.00 -4.16 10.41
N ILE A 229 5.42 -5.37 10.83
CA ILE A 229 6.29 -6.24 10.04
C ILE A 229 5.61 -6.59 8.71
N GLY A 230 4.37 -7.07 8.75
CA GLY A 230 3.61 -7.44 7.56
C GLY A 230 3.48 -6.28 6.57
N ASN A 231 3.14 -5.08 7.06
CA ASN A 231 3.02 -3.86 6.25
C ASN A 231 4.35 -3.48 5.60
N ILE A 232 5.45 -3.53 6.33
CA ILE A 232 6.77 -3.19 5.81
C ILE A 232 7.19 -4.17 4.71
N VAL A 233 7.10 -5.47 4.97
CA VAL A 233 7.50 -6.49 3.99
C VAL A 233 6.61 -6.40 2.76
N PHE A 234 5.30 -6.19 2.95
CA PHE A 234 4.35 -6.01 1.84
C PHE A 234 4.67 -4.75 1.03
N ALA A 235 4.89 -3.60 1.68
CA ALA A 235 5.25 -2.35 1.02
C ALA A 235 6.56 -2.50 0.25
N LEU A 236 7.56 -3.16 0.83
CA LEU A 236 8.85 -3.44 0.18
C LEU A 236 8.65 -4.24 -1.10
N LEU A 237 8.02 -5.42 -1.01
CA LEU A 237 7.87 -6.31 -2.16
C LEU A 237 7.00 -5.72 -3.26
N THR A 238 5.87 -5.10 -2.90
CA THR A 238 4.99 -4.49 -3.90
C THR A 238 5.68 -3.32 -4.58
N THR A 239 6.42 -2.50 -3.84
CA THR A 239 7.16 -1.37 -4.41
C THR A 239 8.31 -1.82 -5.31
N THR A 240 9.12 -2.81 -4.88
CA THR A 240 10.21 -3.32 -5.72
C THR A 240 9.67 -4.02 -6.97
N ALA A 241 8.55 -4.75 -6.87
CA ALA A 241 7.86 -5.32 -8.01
C ALA A 241 7.41 -4.24 -9.00
N LEU A 242 6.77 -3.17 -8.51
CA LEU A 242 6.36 -2.04 -9.35
C LEU A 242 7.55 -1.33 -10.02
N ALA A 243 8.69 -1.19 -9.33
CA ALA A 243 9.91 -0.63 -9.92
C ALA A 243 10.47 -1.49 -11.07
N TRP A 244 10.45 -2.82 -10.93
CA TRP A 244 10.87 -3.73 -12.01
C TRP A 244 9.86 -3.78 -13.16
N LEU A 245 8.56 -3.74 -12.87
CA LEU A 245 7.51 -3.62 -13.86
C LEU A 245 7.63 -2.29 -14.63
N TYR A 246 7.99 -1.20 -13.95
CA TYR A 246 8.28 0.09 -14.57
C TYR A 246 9.45 -0.01 -15.56
N ARG A 247 10.57 -0.63 -15.17
CA ARG A 247 11.72 -0.86 -16.10
C ARG A 247 11.34 -1.67 -17.34
N ARG A 248 10.33 -2.54 -17.22
CA ARG A 248 9.85 -3.39 -18.30
C ARG A 248 8.86 -2.68 -19.24
N TYR A 249 7.90 -1.95 -18.68
CA TYR A 249 6.72 -1.48 -19.43
C TYR A 249 6.64 0.04 -19.67
N ALA A 250 7.43 0.87 -18.98
CA ALA A 250 7.32 2.33 -19.04
C ALA A 250 7.96 2.94 -20.29
N GLN A 251 7.35 2.73 -21.47
CA GLN A 251 7.81 3.29 -22.75
C GLN A 251 7.42 4.75 -22.91
N ALA A 252 6.13 5.07 -22.78
CA ALA A 252 5.64 6.44 -22.94
C ALA A 252 6.02 7.32 -21.75
N LEU A 253 6.10 6.76 -20.54
CA LEU A 253 6.47 7.50 -19.33
C LEU A 253 7.95 7.94 -19.29
N THR A 254 8.83 7.28 -20.03
CA THR A 254 10.27 7.63 -20.12
C THR A 254 10.62 8.47 -21.33
N SER A 255 9.72 8.55 -22.32
CA SER A 255 9.93 9.38 -23.51
C SER A 255 9.76 10.86 -23.14
N PRO A 256 10.73 11.73 -23.43
CA PRO A 256 10.53 13.17 -23.28
C PRO A 256 9.32 13.56 -24.15
N SER A 257 8.35 14.24 -23.56
CA SER A 257 7.23 14.79 -24.32
C SER A 257 7.81 15.68 -25.41
N THR A 258 7.80 15.21 -26.66
CA THR A 258 7.95 16.07 -27.84
C THR A 258 6.70 16.95 -27.88
N SER A 259 6.73 18.00 -27.06
CA SER A 259 5.81 19.13 -27.11
C SER A 259 6.37 20.16 -28.06
#